data_AF-J9CBD6-F1
#
_entry.id   AF-J9CBD6-F1
#
_cell.length_a   1.000
_cell.length_b   1.000
_cell.length_c   1.000
_cell.angle_alpha   90.00
_cell.angle_beta   90.00
_cell.angle_gamma   90.00
#
_symmetry.space_group_name_H-M   'P 1'
#
loop_
_entity.id
_entity.type
_entity.pdbx_description
1 polymer ?
#
loop_
_entity_poly.entity_id
_entity_poly.type
_entity_poly.pdbx_seq_one_letter_code
_entity_poly.pdbx_strand_id
1 'polypeptide(L)'
;MRKNRDGSYKAYQSKQGMTQYLCDAEVVLSVEESRLGTNDSGTNFRDWNFRALTLDESSYFGVKSEVEVAGEYYTTLYGDFPFQLGSPNMKVYYISKVDKGMAVLAEFKEDWVPAATPVLVKCASNQPNENKLEIGMTKAHKYAGNQLGGVYFHNKTKKHRNLTPYNAQTMRLLGVTSDGKIGFVTDPTCEYLPANKAYLKVPAGTPEELIIVTQKEYEDHIAAGVDNVIVNEPQGDNLVYSVSGAVVGKGHDALKHLPAGVYVMNGKKFINK
;
A
#
# COMPACT_ATOMS: atom_id res chain seq x y z
N MET A 1 -23.74 -4.42 21.72
CA MET A 1 -24.02 -5.86 21.47
C MET A 1 -24.43 -6.52 22.78
N ARG A 2 -25.15 -7.63 22.73
CA ARG A 2 -25.56 -8.42 23.91
C ARG A 2 -25.18 -9.89 23.70
N LYS A 3 -24.57 -10.50 24.71
CA LYS A 3 -24.29 -11.94 24.74
C LYS A 3 -25.57 -12.72 25.10
N ASN A 4 -25.83 -13.81 24.37
CA ASN A 4 -26.90 -14.76 24.61
C ASN A 4 -26.41 -15.88 25.56
N ARG A 5 -27.35 -16.70 26.06
CA ARG A 5 -27.02 -17.79 27.01
C ARG A 5 -26.18 -18.91 26.38
N ASP A 6 -26.31 -19.11 25.07
CA ASP A 6 -25.56 -20.10 24.28
C ASP A 6 -24.16 -19.61 23.86
N GLY A 7 -23.77 -18.39 24.24
CA GLY A 7 -22.48 -17.79 23.90
C GLY A 7 -22.46 -16.98 22.61
N SER A 8 -23.53 -17.00 21.82
CA SER A 8 -23.68 -16.14 20.64
C SER A 8 -24.00 -14.68 21.04
N TYR A 9 -24.02 -13.76 20.08
CA TYR A 9 -24.23 -12.33 20.31
C TYR A 9 -25.27 -11.72 19.39
N LYS A 10 -26.03 -10.76 19.90
CA LYS A 10 -26.91 -9.90 19.10
C LYS A 10 -26.33 -8.48 19.04
N ALA A 11 -26.13 -7.97 17.83
CA ALA A 11 -25.93 -6.54 17.58
C ALA A 11 -27.30 -5.92 17.28
N TYR A 12 -27.67 -4.87 18.01
CA TYR A 12 -28.98 -4.24 17.88
C TYR A 12 -28.93 -2.77 18.31
N GLN A 13 -29.93 -2.02 17.86
CA GLN A 13 -30.20 -0.67 18.32
C GLN A 13 -31.70 -0.49 18.54
N SER A 14 -32.06 0.19 19.63
CA SER A 14 -33.44 0.55 19.95
C SER A 14 -33.62 2.06 19.86
N LYS A 15 -34.66 2.51 19.16
CA LYS A 15 -35.05 3.92 19.07
C LYS A 15 -36.56 4.03 19.09
N GLN A 16 -37.09 4.85 20.01
CA GLN A 16 -38.54 5.15 20.12
C GLN A 16 -39.43 3.88 20.15
N GLY A 17 -39.04 2.87 20.93
CA GLY A 17 -39.80 1.62 21.09
C GLY A 17 -39.59 0.58 19.98
N MET A 18 -38.91 0.93 18.88
CA MET A 18 -38.53 -0.03 17.84
C MET A 18 -37.12 -0.54 18.08
N THR A 19 -36.92 -1.85 18.02
CA THR A 19 -35.59 -2.48 18.08
C THR A 19 -35.28 -3.16 16.76
N GLN A 20 -34.13 -2.85 16.19
CA GLN A 20 -33.60 -3.51 14.99
C GLN A 20 -32.31 -4.24 15.34
N TYR A 21 -32.14 -5.41 14.75
CA TYR A 21 -30.98 -6.28 14.91
C TYR A 21 -30.18 -6.33 13.61
N LEU A 22 -28.85 -6.45 13.71
CA LEU A 22 -28.04 -6.86 12.58
C LEU A 22 -28.31 -8.34 12.32
N CYS A 23 -28.86 -8.63 11.15
CA CYS A 23 -29.27 -9.95 10.72
C CYS A 23 -28.43 -10.42 9.54
N ASP A 24 -28.14 -11.72 9.51
CA ASP A 24 -27.79 -12.41 8.28
C ASP A 24 -29.01 -12.44 7.34
N ALA A 25 -28.79 -12.35 6.03
CA ALA A 25 -29.84 -12.05 5.07
C ALA A 25 -30.48 -13.30 4.47
N GLU A 26 -31.42 -13.91 5.18
CA GLU A 26 -32.34 -14.84 4.53
C GLU A 26 -33.77 -14.69 5.05
N VAL A 27 -34.61 -14.07 4.21
CA VAL A 27 -36.03 -14.45 4.14
C VAL A 27 -36.51 -14.52 2.67
N VAL A 28 -35.95 -13.76 1.71
CA VAL A 28 -36.51 -13.78 0.32
C VAL A 28 -35.53 -13.41 -0.81
N LEU A 29 -34.32 -12.92 -0.55
CA LEU A 29 -33.45 -12.38 -1.60
C LEU A 29 -32.06 -12.98 -1.44
N SER A 30 -31.54 -13.58 -2.50
CA SER A 30 -30.19 -14.14 -2.64
C SER A 30 -29.12 -13.06 -2.54
N VAL A 31 -28.99 -12.40 -1.38
CA VAL A 31 -28.04 -11.30 -1.19
C VAL A 31 -26.98 -11.70 -0.18
N GLU A 32 -25.72 -11.61 -0.58
CA GLU A 32 -24.52 -11.80 0.25
C GLU A 32 -24.31 -10.65 1.25
N GLU A 33 -25.38 -9.95 1.66
CA GLU A 33 -25.32 -8.71 2.43
C GLU A 33 -26.16 -8.77 3.70
N SER A 34 -25.58 -8.51 4.87
CA SER A 34 -26.33 -8.39 6.12
C SER A 34 -27.30 -7.21 6.11
N ARG A 35 -28.41 -7.30 6.87
CA ARG A 35 -29.43 -6.24 6.94
C ARG A 35 -29.88 -5.96 8.37
N LEU A 36 -30.49 -4.80 8.57
CA LEU A 36 -31.23 -4.52 9.81
C LEU A 36 -32.63 -5.14 9.73
N GLY A 37 -33.02 -5.90 10.75
CA GLY A 37 -34.32 -6.57 10.81
C GLY A 37 -34.97 -6.52 12.19
N THR A 38 -36.29 -6.63 12.21
CA THR A 38 -37.12 -6.65 13.43
C THR A 38 -37.65 -8.04 13.77
N ASN A 39 -37.67 -8.96 12.79
CA ASN A 39 -38.45 -10.20 12.89
C ASN A 39 -37.75 -11.32 13.67
N ASP A 40 -38.59 -12.10 14.35
CA ASP A 40 -38.27 -13.30 15.12
C ASP A 40 -38.83 -14.53 14.41
N SER A 41 -38.46 -14.75 13.14
CA SER A 41 -39.06 -15.81 12.31
C SER A 41 -38.57 -17.23 12.66
N GLY A 42 -38.21 -17.49 13.91
CA GLY A 42 -37.88 -18.82 14.44
C GLY A 42 -36.49 -19.37 14.08
N THR A 43 -35.77 -18.73 13.16
CA THR A 43 -34.37 -19.04 12.83
C THR A 43 -33.42 -18.01 13.47
N ASN A 44 -32.25 -18.45 13.96
CA ASN A 44 -31.31 -17.63 14.72
C ASN A 44 -30.42 -16.71 13.85
N PHE A 45 -30.95 -16.13 12.76
CA PHE A 45 -30.20 -15.23 11.85
C PHE A 45 -29.78 -13.88 12.46
N ARG A 46 -30.11 -13.63 13.73
CA ARG A 46 -29.67 -12.46 14.51
C ARG A 46 -28.49 -12.75 15.42
N ASP A 47 -28.13 -14.03 15.53
CA ASP A 47 -27.13 -14.52 16.46
C ASP A 47 -25.79 -14.65 15.73
N TRP A 48 -24.83 -13.86 16.19
CA TRP A 48 -23.48 -13.80 15.67
C TRP A 48 -22.55 -14.60 16.57
N ASN A 49 -21.78 -15.49 15.96
CA ASN A 49 -20.69 -16.18 16.62
C ASN A 49 -19.38 -15.49 16.27
N PHE A 50 -18.69 -14.95 17.27
CA PHE A 50 -17.36 -14.39 17.08
C PHE A 50 -16.32 -15.47 17.27
N ARG A 51 -15.47 -15.66 16.26
CA ARG A 51 -14.27 -16.49 16.37
C ARG A 51 -13.11 -15.59 16.74
N ALA A 52 -12.35 -15.99 17.74
CA ALA A 52 -11.11 -15.30 18.07
C ALA A 52 -10.16 -15.43 16.88
N LEU A 53 -9.41 -14.35 16.60
CA LEU A 53 -8.33 -14.43 15.65
C LEU A 53 -7.20 -15.26 16.25
N THR A 54 -6.65 -16.16 15.44
CA THR A 54 -5.50 -17.00 15.75
C THR A 54 -4.47 -16.87 14.63
N LEU A 55 -3.22 -17.22 14.90
CA LEU A 55 -2.18 -17.30 13.87
C LEU A 55 -2.14 -18.69 13.20
N ASP A 56 -2.99 -19.63 13.61
CA ASP A 56 -3.18 -20.89 12.91
C ASP A 56 -3.95 -20.72 11.59
N GLU A 57 -4.26 -21.79 10.89
CA GLU A 57 -4.88 -21.73 9.56
C GLU A 57 -6.40 -21.47 9.58
N SER A 58 -7.05 -21.55 10.74
CA SER A 58 -8.51 -21.65 10.82
C SER A 58 -9.23 -20.31 11.03
N SER A 59 -8.55 -19.29 11.57
CA SER A 59 -9.16 -17.99 11.89
C SER A 59 -8.12 -16.85 11.96
N TYR A 60 -7.41 -16.58 10.87
CA TYR A 60 -6.35 -15.54 10.83
C TYR A 60 -6.79 -14.23 10.16
N PHE A 61 -6.04 -13.16 10.41
CA PHE A 61 -6.08 -11.94 9.59
C PHE A 61 -4.89 -11.96 8.61
N GLY A 62 -5.17 -12.03 7.32
CA GLY A 62 -4.15 -12.12 6.27
C GLY A 62 -4.25 -10.96 5.30
N VAL A 63 -3.11 -10.48 4.81
CA VAL A 63 -3.07 -9.44 3.78
C VAL A 63 -2.66 -10.02 2.43
N LYS A 64 -3.40 -9.68 1.38
CA LYS A 64 -3.03 -10.07 0.00
C LYS A 64 -2.00 -9.08 -0.55
N SER A 65 -1.00 -9.59 -1.27
CA SER A 65 -0.12 -8.72 -2.05
C SER A 65 -0.89 -8.06 -3.20
N GLU A 66 -0.43 -6.87 -3.59
CA GLU A 66 -0.99 -6.07 -4.68
C GLU A 66 -0.01 -5.94 -5.84
N VAL A 67 1.30 -5.99 -5.54
CA VAL A 67 2.38 -5.80 -6.51
C VAL A 67 3.43 -6.89 -6.33
N GLU A 68 3.94 -7.40 -7.43
CA GLU A 68 5.09 -8.31 -7.48
C GLU A 68 6.18 -7.70 -8.37
N VAL A 69 7.40 -7.61 -7.85
CA VAL A 69 8.57 -7.13 -8.60
C VAL A 69 9.76 -8.00 -8.23
N ALA A 70 10.43 -8.57 -9.23
CA ALA A 70 11.61 -9.41 -9.05
C ALA A 70 11.43 -10.55 -8.02
N GLY A 71 10.25 -11.17 -7.98
CA GLY A 71 9.90 -12.26 -7.06
C GLY A 71 9.59 -11.82 -5.62
N GLU A 72 9.52 -10.52 -5.37
CA GLU A 72 9.17 -9.93 -4.08
C GLU A 72 7.76 -9.35 -4.11
N TYR A 73 7.01 -9.52 -3.02
CA TYR A 73 5.59 -9.21 -2.95
C TYR A 73 5.30 -8.04 -2.02
N TYR A 74 4.41 -7.14 -2.42
CA TYR A 74 4.16 -5.91 -1.69
C TYR A 74 2.67 -5.55 -1.67
N THR A 75 2.25 -4.93 -0.57
CA THR A 75 0.92 -4.33 -0.42
C THR A 75 0.99 -3.07 0.41
N THR A 76 -0.12 -2.35 0.47
CA THR A 76 -0.32 -1.23 1.39
C THR A 76 -1.46 -1.56 2.34
N LEU A 77 -1.36 -1.09 3.59
CA LEU A 77 -2.39 -1.32 4.59
C LEU A 77 -2.65 -0.05 5.40
N TYR A 78 -3.93 0.19 5.67
CA TYR A 78 -4.39 1.17 6.64
C TYR A 78 -5.58 0.61 7.41
N GLY A 79 -5.40 0.35 8.71
CA GLY A 79 -6.41 -0.25 9.57
C GLY A 79 -6.53 0.47 10.91
N ASP A 80 -7.71 0.42 11.52
CA ASP A 80 -8.00 1.08 12.81
C ASP A 80 -7.69 0.19 14.01
N PHE A 81 -6.71 -0.70 13.83
CA PHE A 81 -6.26 -1.65 14.84
C PHE A 81 -4.74 -1.73 14.78
N PRO A 82 -4.06 -1.88 15.93
CA PRO A 82 -2.64 -2.15 15.93
C PRO A 82 -2.38 -3.59 15.49
N PHE A 83 -1.23 -3.83 14.87
CA PHE A 83 -0.85 -5.19 14.46
C PHE A 83 0.65 -5.42 14.54
N GLN A 84 1.05 -6.68 14.60
CA GLN A 84 2.42 -7.12 14.35
C GLN A 84 2.43 -8.20 13.26
N LEU A 85 3.60 -8.46 12.70
CA LEU A 85 3.78 -9.47 11.66
C LEU A 85 3.70 -10.88 12.27
N GLY A 86 2.80 -11.71 11.75
CA GLY A 86 2.59 -13.08 12.20
C GLY A 86 3.28 -14.15 11.34
N SER A 87 3.75 -13.80 10.14
CA SER A 87 4.49 -14.70 9.25
C SER A 87 5.98 -14.34 9.16
N PRO A 88 6.86 -15.32 8.93
CA PRO A 88 8.28 -15.07 8.68
C PRO A 88 8.50 -14.28 7.39
N ASN A 89 9.66 -13.63 7.27
CA ASN A 89 10.12 -12.90 6.08
C ASN A 89 9.26 -11.71 5.63
N MET A 90 8.23 -11.35 6.40
CA MET A 90 7.51 -10.10 6.20
C MET A 90 8.30 -8.93 6.77
N LYS A 91 8.08 -7.74 6.22
CA LYS A 91 8.57 -6.47 6.77
C LYS A 91 7.55 -5.37 6.61
N VAL A 92 7.51 -4.45 7.57
CA VAL A 92 6.68 -3.24 7.48
C VAL A 92 7.57 -2.03 7.31
N TYR A 93 7.13 -1.13 6.44
CA TYR A 93 7.81 0.11 6.13
C TYR A 93 6.86 1.30 6.14
N TYR A 94 7.44 2.47 6.29
CA TYR A 94 6.81 3.75 6.02
C TYR A 94 7.67 4.56 5.06
N ILE A 95 7.09 5.62 4.48
CA ILE A 95 7.84 6.56 3.66
C ILE A 95 8.22 7.75 4.53
N SER A 96 9.52 7.91 4.78
CA SER A 96 10.04 8.97 5.65
C SER A 96 10.11 10.32 4.92
N LYS A 97 10.40 10.27 3.62
CA LYS A 97 10.64 11.46 2.80
C LYS A 97 10.26 11.21 1.34
N VAL A 98 9.84 12.27 0.67
CA VAL A 98 9.69 12.32 -0.79
C VAL A 98 10.57 13.45 -1.30
N ASP A 99 11.48 13.15 -2.23
CA ASP A 99 12.38 14.14 -2.82
C ASP A 99 13.02 13.61 -4.10
N LYS A 100 13.31 14.50 -5.05
CA LYS A 100 13.95 14.19 -6.35
C LYS A 100 13.36 12.97 -7.07
N GLY A 101 12.02 12.85 -7.10
CA GLY A 101 11.34 11.72 -7.75
C GLY A 101 11.50 10.37 -7.03
N MET A 102 11.95 10.38 -5.78
CA MET A 102 12.13 9.18 -4.96
C MET A 102 11.27 9.23 -3.70
N ALA A 103 10.73 8.07 -3.33
CA ALA A 103 10.09 7.83 -2.03
C ALA A 103 11.06 7.05 -1.15
N VAL A 104 11.56 7.68 -0.08
CA VAL A 104 12.56 7.09 0.80
C VAL A 104 11.90 6.17 1.82
N LEU A 105 12.25 4.89 1.73
CA LEU A 105 11.73 3.80 2.55
C LEU A 105 12.47 3.74 3.88
N ALA A 106 11.71 3.65 4.97
CA ALA A 106 12.22 3.38 6.30
C ALA A 106 11.49 2.18 6.92
N GLU A 107 12.25 1.26 7.52
CA GLU A 107 11.69 0.07 8.17
C GLU A 107 11.06 0.44 9.51
N PHE A 108 9.88 -0.11 9.78
CA PHE A 108 9.23 0.01 11.07
C PHE A 108 9.97 -0.90 12.07
N LYS A 109 10.57 -0.31 13.11
CA LYS A 109 11.44 -1.04 14.05
C LYS A 109 10.74 -1.49 15.33
N GLU A 110 9.53 -0.98 15.57
CA GLU A 110 8.72 -1.40 16.71
C GLU A 110 8.00 -2.72 16.37
N ASP A 111 7.84 -3.60 17.35
CA ASP A 111 7.15 -4.88 17.16
C ASP A 111 5.71 -4.68 16.68
N TRP A 112 5.04 -3.66 17.22
CA TRP A 112 3.65 -3.33 16.92
C TRP A 112 3.55 -2.06 16.10
N VAL A 113 2.93 -2.16 14.93
CA VAL A 113 2.43 -1.02 14.17
C VAL A 113 1.21 -0.46 14.91
N PRO A 114 1.19 0.83 15.29
CA PRO A 114 0.04 1.44 15.94
C PRO A 114 -1.19 1.48 15.04
N ALA A 115 -2.38 1.50 15.65
CA ALA A 115 -3.63 1.72 14.93
C ALA A 115 -3.58 3.03 14.12
N ALA A 116 -4.31 3.09 13.01
CA ALA A 116 -4.38 4.25 12.14
C ALA A 116 -3.00 4.69 11.59
N THR A 117 -2.09 3.73 11.37
CA THR A 117 -0.79 3.98 10.72
C THR A 117 -0.80 3.43 9.29
N PRO A 118 -0.69 4.28 8.25
CA PRO A 118 -0.61 3.82 6.87
C PRO A 118 0.78 3.26 6.57
N VAL A 119 0.86 2.06 6.03
CA VAL A 119 2.15 1.37 5.83
C VAL A 119 2.26 0.71 4.46
N LEU A 120 3.50 0.45 4.06
CA LEU A 120 3.86 -0.50 3.01
C LEU A 120 4.31 -1.79 3.68
N VAL A 121 3.77 -2.92 3.23
CA VAL A 121 4.13 -4.24 3.75
C VAL A 121 4.83 -5.00 2.63
N LYS A 122 6.05 -5.46 2.91
CA LYS A 122 6.69 -6.52 2.14
C LYS A 122 6.11 -7.85 2.65
N CYS A 123 5.35 -8.49 1.79
CA CYS A 123 4.69 -9.77 2.04
C CYS A 123 5.68 -10.93 1.90
N ALA A 124 5.38 -12.05 2.55
CA ALA A 124 6.13 -13.29 2.40
C ALA A 124 5.80 -13.97 1.05
N SER A 125 4.56 -13.81 0.57
CA SER A 125 4.10 -14.35 -0.71
C SER A 125 2.91 -13.58 -1.29
N ASN A 126 2.29 -14.11 -2.35
CA ASN A 126 1.04 -13.60 -2.90
C ASN A 126 -0.24 -14.13 -2.21
N GLN A 127 -0.13 -15.02 -1.22
CA GLN A 127 -1.28 -15.63 -0.56
C GLN A 127 -1.55 -15.05 0.84
N PRO A 128 -2.81 -14.69 1.19
CA PRO A 128 -3.13 -14.14 2.49
C PRO A 128 -2.81 -15.05 3.69
N ASN A 129 -2.96 -16.37 3.55
CA ASN A 129 -2.64 -17.35 4.59
C ASN A 129 -1.15 -17.43 4.92
N GLU A 130 -0.29 -16.93 4.03
CA GLU A 130 1.16 -16.85 4.23
C GLU A 130 1.60 -15.45 4.68
N ASN A 131 0.69 -14.48 4.71
CA ASN A 131 0.93 -13.08 5.08
C ASN A 131 0.09 -12.67 6.30
N LYS A 132 0.26 -13.39 7.42
CA LYS A 132 -0.59 -13.23 8.60
C LYS A 132 -0.16 -12.02 9.43
N LEU A 133 -1.15 -11.37 10.03
CA LEU A 133 -0.99 -10.31 11.02
C LEU A 133 -1.59 -10.75 12.35
N GLU A 134 -0.90 -10.48 13.44
CA GLU A 134 -1.46 -10.58 14.77
C GLU A 134 -2.09 -9.24 15.14
N ILE A 135 -3.38 -9.25 15.49
CA ILE A 135 -4.16 -8.04 15.77
C ILE A 135 -4.18 -7.78 17.27
N GLY A 136 -3.80 -6.57 17.67
CA GLY A 136 -3.72 -6.15 19.06
C GLY A 136 -4.94 -5.32 19.48
N MET A 137 -5.10 -5.13 20.79
CA MET A 137 -6.23 -4.39 21.37
C MET A 137 -5.91 -2.95 21.82
N THR A 138 -4.64 -2.60 21.96
CA THR A 138 -4.23 -1.27 22.46
C THR A 138 -2.92 -0.85 21.83
N LYS A 139 -2.96 0.27 21.09
CA LYS A 139 -1.86 1.20 20.78
C LYS A 139 -2.39 2.27 19.84
N ALA A 140 -2.92 3.35 20.40
CA ALA A 140 -3.26 4.57 19.66
C ALA A 140 -2.04 5.49 19.71
N HIS A 141 -1.20 5.45 18.67
CA HIS A 141 -0.11 6.40 18.53
C HIS A 141 -0.02 6.86 17.08
N LYS A 142 0.03 8.18 16.90
CA LYS A 142 0.32 8.79 15.61
C LYS A 142 1.81 8.65 15.35
N TYR A 143 2.19 7.82 14.39
CA TYR A 143 3.58 7.73 13.95
C TYR A 143 3.96 8.99 13.15
N ALA A 144 4.87 9.80 13.69
CA ALA A 144 5.31 11.05 13.07
C ALA A 144 6.27 10.79 11.89
N GLY A 145 6.33 11.73 10.94
CA GLY A 145 7.27 11.66 9.82
C GLY A 145 6.87 10.75 8.66
N ASN A 146 5.71 10.08 8.73
CA ASN A 146 5.21 9.25 7.64
C ASN A 146 4.49 10.07 6.55
N GLN A 147 4.96 9.94 5.31
CA GLN A 147 4.40 10.60 4.13
C GLN A 147 3.19 9.88 3.54
N LEU A 148 2.86 8.68 4.03
CA LEU A 148 1.67 7.95 3.61
C LEU A 148 0.39 8.55 4.22
N GLY A 149 -0.69 8.51 3.45
CA GLY A 149 -2.06 8.70 3.89
C GLY A 149 -2.82 7.38 3.81
N GLY A 150 -4.03 7.32 4.38
CA GLY A 150 -4.82 6.10 4.43
C GLY A 150 -6.31 6.34 4.28
N VAL A 151 -7.02 5.33 3.77
CA VAL A 151 -8.48 5.31 3.62
C VAL A 151 -9.05 4.04 4.25
N TYR A 152 -10.04 4.19 5.13
CA TYR A 152 -10.72 3.05 5.75
C TYR A 152 -11.80 2.44 4.87
N PHE A 153 -12.65 3.28 4.28
CA PHE A 153 -13.93 2.85 3.71
C PHE A 153 -13.97 2.98 2.20
N HIS A 154 -14.69 2.05 1.57
CA HIS A 154 -15.10 2.13 0.18
C HIS A 154 -16.56 1.65 0.06
N ASN A 155 -17.51 2.53 0.40
CA ASN A 155 -18.93 2.22 0.36
C ASN A 155 -19.62 2.93 -0.82
N LYS A 156 -20.05 2.15 -1.82
CA LYS A 156 -20.76 2.65 -3.03
C LYS A 156 -22.29 2.66 -2.91
N THR A 157 -22.86 2.30 -1.76
CA THR A 157 -24.31 2.16 -1.61
C THR A 157 -25.04 3.50 -1.77
N LYS A 158 -26.18 3.48 -2.48
CA LYS A 158 -26.91 4.68 -2.91
C LYS A 158 -27.33 5.62 -1.78
N LYS A 159 -27.47 5.12 -0.55
CA LYS A 159 -27.96 5.89 0.61
C LYS A 159 -26.84 6.33 1.56
N HIS A 160 -25.67 5.71 1.50
CA HIS A 160 -24.52 6.01 2.35
C HIS A 160 -23.22 5.85 1.56
N ARG A 161 -22.90 6.85 0.74
CA ARG A 161 -21.62 6.91 0.03
C ARG A 161 -20.52 7.37 0.98
N ASN A 162 -19.52 6.51 1.19
CA ASN A 162 -18.29 6.85 1.89
C ASN A 162 -17.11 6.37 1.03
N LEU A 163 -16.67 7.26 0.13
CA LEU A 163 -15.64 7.01 -0.87
C LEU A 163 -14.64 8.16 -0.82
N THR A 164 -13.36 7.84 -0.95
CA THR A 164 -12.31 8.86 -1.13
C THR A 164 -11.98 8.96 -2.62
N PRO A 165 -12.29 10.10 -3.28
CA PRO A 165 -11.91 10.31 -4.68
C PRO A 165 -10.40 10.22 -4.84
N TYR A 166 -9.96 9.52 -5.88
CA TYR A 166 -8.55 9.53 -6.26
C TYR A 166 -8.20 10.87 -6.93
N ASN A 167 -7.03 11.41 -6.60
CA ASN A 167 -6.51 12.65 -7.17
C ASN A 167 -5.07 12.42 -7.63
N ALA A 168 -4.86 12.26 -8.93
CA ALA A 168 -3.55 12.00 -9.53
C ALA A 168 -2.55 13.15 -9.36
N GLN A 169 -2.97 14.35 -8.95
CA GLN A 169 -2.08 15.48 -8.71
C GLN A 169 -1.49 15.43 -7.30
N THR A 170 -2.18 14.81 -6.35
CA THR A 170 -1.77 14.80 -4.93
C THR A 170 -1.63 13.41 -4.31
N MET A 171 -1.96 12.35 -5.05
CA MET A 171 -1.93 10.97 -4.58
C MET A 171 -1.18 10.07 -5.55
N ARG A 172 -0.37 9.16 -5.01
CA ARG A 172 0.26 8.06 -5.75
C ARG A 172 -0.05 6.73 -5.08
N LEU A 173 -0.28 5.70 -5.88
CA LEU A 173 -0.63 4.37 -5.42
C LEU A 173 0.58 3.45 -5.55
N LEU A 174 0.67 2.45 -4.68
CA LEU A 174 1.68 1.41 -4.82
C LEU A 174 1.52 0.72 -6.19
N GLY A 175 2.62 0.61 -6.93
CA GLY A 175 2.62 0.04 -8.27
C GLY A 175 4.03 -0.28 -8.75
N VAL A 176 4.13 -0.50 -10.07
CA VAL A 176 5.38 -0.72 -10.78
C VAL A 176 5.63 0.47 -11.69
N THR A 177 6.80 1.07 -11.57
CA THR A 177 7.28 2.15 -12.45
C THR A 177 7.54 1.64 -13.87
N SER A 178 7.63 2.54 -14.85
CA SER A 178 7.97 2.22 -16.24
C SER A 178 9.28 1.46 -16.39
N ASP A 179 10.21 1.63 -15.43
CA ASP A 179 11.50 0.95 -15.37
C ASP A 179 11.42 -0.46 -14.74
N GLY A 180 10.23 -0.96 -14.44
CA GLY A 180 10.00 -2.27 -13.85
C GLY A 180 10.37 -2.36 -12.36
N LYS A 181 10.56 -1.22 -11.68
CA LYS A 181 10.83 -1.16 -10.24
C LYS A 181 9.57 -0.89 -9.45
N ILE A 182 9.54 -1.34 -8.20
CA ILE A 182 8.49 -0.95 -7.26
C ILE A 182 8.51 0.56 -7.02
N GLY A 183 7.33 1.17 -6.99
CA GLY A 183 7.19 2.60 -6.82
C GLY A 183 5.80 3.03 -6.38
N PHE A 184 5.64 4.34 -6.29
CA PHE A 184 4.37 5.01 -6.14
C PHE A 184 4.03 5.71 -7.45
N VAL A 185 2.96 5.29 -8.12
CA VAL A 185 2.59 5.71 -9.48
C VAL A 185 1.21 6.37 -9.52
N THR A 186 0.93 7.12 -10.57
CA THR A 186 -0.44 7.53 -10.89
C THR A 186 -1.21 6.37 -11.52
N ASP A 187 -2.48 6.21 -11.12
CA ASP A 187 -3.38 5.23 -11.75
C ASP A 187 -4.53 5.98 -12.44
N PRO A 188 -4.48 6.15 -13.78
CA PRO A 188 -5.52 6.87 -14.51
C PRO A 188 -6.87 6.14 -14.53
N THR A 189 -6.91 4.86 -14.13
CA THR A 189 -8.14 4.05 -14.09
C THR A 189 -8.81 4.11 -12.71
N CYS A 190 -8.11 4.58 -11.68
CA CYS A 190 -8.64 4.68 -10.33
C CYS A 190 -9.54 5.91 -10.19
N GLU A 191 -10.84 5.71 -9.96
CA GLU A 191 -11.75 6.81 -9.63
C GLU A 191 -11.83 7.07 -8.11
N TYR A 192 -11.78 6.00 -7.31
CA TYR A 192 -11.91 6.03 -5.86
C TYR A 192 -10.96 5.04 -5.20
N LEU A 193 -10.31 5.46 -4.11
CA LEU A 193 -9.38 4.60 -3.37
C LEU A 193 -10.10 3.41 -2.74
N PRO A 194 -9.55 2.18 -2.80
CA PRO A 194 -10.12 1.01 -2.14
C PRO A 194 -10.09 1.13 -0.61
N ALA A 195 -10.88 0.28 0.06
CA ALA A 195 -10.92 0.22 1.52
C ALA A 195 -9.59 -0.27 2.10
N ASN A 196 -9.28 0.14 3.33
CA ASN A 196 -8.06 -0.21 4.07
C ASN A 196 -6.74 0.02 3.32
N LYS A 197 -6.72 1.00 2.41
CA LYS A 197 -5.60 1.28 1.50
C LYS A 197 -4.74 2.41 2.03
N ALA A 198 -3.41 2.29 1.87
CA ALA A 198 -2.50 3.43 2.01
C ALA A 198 -2.06 3.97 0.64
N TYR A 199 -1.76 5.26 0.59
CA TYR A 199 -1.30 5.97 -0.60
C TYR A 199 -0.23 6.99 -0.21
N LEU A 200 0.64 7.36 -1.14
CA LEU A 200 1.63 8.41 -0.91
C LEU A 200 0.99 9.78 -1.16
N LYS A 201 1.07 10.66 -0.16
CA LYS A 201 0.66 12.06 -0.28
C LYS A 201 1.81 12.83 -0.93
N VAL A 202 1.50 13.58 -1.99
CA VAL A 202 2.50 14.38 -2.71
C VAL A 202 1.95 15.78 -3.02
N PRO A 203 2.79 16.82 -3.08
CA PRO A 203 2.37 18.12 -3.62
C PRO A 203 1.98 18.03 -5.10
N ALA A 204 1.11 18.93 -5.56
CA ALA A 204 0.82 19.08 -6.98
C ALA A 204 2.10 19.39 -7.78
N GLY A 205 2.24 18.78 -8.96
CA GLY A 205 3.44 18.89 -9.81
C GLY A 205 4.53 17.86 -9.51
N THR A 206 4.34 16.99 -8.51
CA THR A 206 5.21 15.82 -8.30
C THR A 206 5.15 14.89 -9.53
N PRO A 207 6.26 14.26 -9.95
CA PRO A 207 6.27 13.31 -11.06
C PRO A 207 5.21 12.20 -10.94
N GLU A 208 4.75 11.68 -12.06
CA GLU A 208 3.73 10.62 -12.13
C GLU A 208 4.18 9.32 -11.46
N GLU A 209 5.48 9.04 -11.51
CA GLU A 209 6.09 7.87 -10.89
C GLU A 209 7.19 8.29 -9.92
N LEU A 210 7.23 7.66 -8.75
CA LEU A 210 8.33 7.77 -7.80
C LEU A 210 8.86 6.37 -7.50
N ILE A 211 10.16 6.16 -7.71
CA ILE A 211 10.81 4.92 -7.30
C ILE A 211 10.92 4.86 -5.77
N ILE A 212 10.72 3.68 -5.21
CA ILE A 212 10.99 3.45 -3.79
C ILE A 212 12.47 3.09 -3.63
N VAL A 213 13.15 3.76 -2.70
CA VAL A 213 14.58 3.57 -2.43
C VAL A 213 14.84 3.50 -0.93
N THR A 214 15.88 2.77 -0.53
CA THR A 214 16.39 2.82 0.84
C THR A 214 17.06 4.17 1.13
N GLN A 215 17.22 4.51 2.42
CA GLN A 215 17.97 5.70 2.84
C GLN A 215 19.37 5.76 2.22
N LYS A 216 20.06 4.61 2.16
CA LYS A 216 21.40 4.52 1.57
C LYS A 216 21.39 4.80 0.07
N GLU A 217 20.46 4.22 -0.67
CA GLU A 217 20.36 4.45 -2.12
C GLU A 217 20.02 5.91 -2.44
N TYR A 218 19.20 6.55 -1.61
CA TYR A 218 18.93 7.98 -1.70
C TYR A 218 20.21 8.79 -1.45
N GLU A 219 20.95 8.52 -0.38
CA GLU A 219 22.22 9.22 -0.08
C GLU A 219 23.26 9.03 -1.17
N ASP A 220 23.43 7.80 -1.67
CA ASP A 220 24.33 7.48 -2.78
C ASP A 220 23.92 8.24 -4.07
N HIS A 221 22.61 8.42 -4.31
CA HIS A 221 22.10 9.24 -5.42
C HIS A 221 22.42 10.72 -5.25
N ILE A 222 22.23 11.28 -4.05
CA ILE A 222 22.57 12.68 -3.75
C ILE A 222 24.08 12.92 -3.88
N ALA A 223 24.90 12.00 -3.34
CA ALA A 223 26.35 12.09 -3.41
C ALA A 223 26.88 12.02 -4.85
N ALA A 224 26.20 11.27 -5.73
CA ALA A 224 26.52 11.21 -7.15
C ALA A 224 26.21 12.53 -7.89
N GLY A 225 25.42 13.45 -7.32
CA GLY A 225 25.17 14.78 -7.87
C GLY A 225 24.39 14.79 -9.20
N VAL A 226 23.65 13.72 -9.51
CA VAL A 226 22.90 13.60 -10.77
C VAL A 226 21.46 14.04 -10.56
N ASP A 227 21.15 15.30 -10.86
CA ASP A 227 19.77 15.80 -10.88
C ASP A 227 19.22 15.75 -12.30
N ASN A 228 18.26 14.86 -12.55
CA ASN A 228 17.45 14.76 -13.79
C ASN A 228 18.26 14.57 -15.09
N VAL A 229 18.53 13.32 -15.47
CA VAL A 229 18.93 13.01 -16.84
C VAL A 229 17.71 13.17 -17.75
N ILE A 230 17.57 14.35 -18.36
CA ILE A 230 16.60 14.59 -19.43
C ILE A 230 17.22 14.07 -20.72
N VAL A 231 16.72 12.95 -21.25
CA VAL A 231 17.08 12.47 -22.58
C VAL A 231 16.06 13.02 -23.57
N ASN A 232 16.41 14.11 -24.25
CA ASN A 232 15.65 14.60 -25.39
C ASN A 232 15.91 13.66 -26.57
N GLU A 233 15.12 12.59 -26.64
CA GLU A 233 15.11 11.55 -27.69
C GLU A 233 16.42 10.75 -27.86
N PRO A 234 16.34 9.46 -28.21
CA PRO A 234 17.52 8.71 -28.62
C PRO A 234 17.99 9.26 -29.98
N GLN A 235 18.95 10.19 -29.98
CA GLN A 235 19.69 10.49 -31.20
C GLN A 235 20.45 9.22 -31.62
N GLY A 236 20.03 8.65 -32.75
CA GLY A 236 20.30 7.29 -33.20
C GLY A 236 21.74 6.96 -33.58
N ASP A 237 22.70 7.27 -32.72
CA ASP A 237 24.12 7.11 -33.03
C ASP A 237 24.96 6.47 -31.90
N ASN A 238 24.35 5.79 -30.91
CA ASN A 238 25.07 5.19 -29.78
C ASN A 238 26.05 6.17 -29.11
N LEU A 239 25.72 7.46 -29.06
CA LEU A 239 26.58 8.46 -28.41
C LEU A 239 26.58 8.21 -26.90
N VAL A 240 27.76 8.33 -26.31
CA VAL A 240 27.97 8.26 -24.87
C VAL A 240 28.03 9.69 -24.35
N TYR A 241 27.13 10.01 -23.43
CA TYR A 241 27.04 11.31 -22.78
C TYR A 241 27.59 11.23 -21.35
N SER A 242 28.32 12.27 -20.93
CA SER A 242 28.59 12.52 -19.52
C SER A 242 27.31 12.90 -18.78
N VAL A 243 27.36 12.88 -17.46
CA VAL A 243 26.29 13.41 -16.60
C VAL A 243 25.95 14.87 -16.93
N SER A 244 26.92 15.67 -17.38
CA SER A 244 26.72 17.06 -17.78
C SER A 244 26.12 17.22 -19.19
N GLY A 245 25.78 16.13 -19.88
CA GLY A 245 25.21 16.15 -21.23
C GLY A 245 26.24 16.35 -22.35
N ALA A 246 27.54 16.33 -22.05
CA ALA A 246 28.58 16.42 -23.06
C ALA A 246 28.78 15.05 -23.74
N VAL A 247 28.94 15.04 -25.07
CA VAL A 247 29.31 13.82 -25.80
C VAL A 247 30.76 13.47 -25.49
N VAL A 248 30.99 12.30 -24.91
CA VAL A 248 32.31 11.80 -24.48
C VAL A 248 32.77 10.56 -25.26
N GLY A 249 31.93 10.04 -26.16
CA GLY A 249 32.31 8.91 -27.00
C GLY A 249 31.17 8.40 -27.87
N LYS A 250 31.45 7.33 -28.62
CA LYS A 250 30.49 6.64 -29.48
C LYS A 250 30.64 5.13 -29.33
N GLY A 251 29.53 4.43 -29.12
CA GLY A 251 29.47 2.99 -28.97
C GLY A 251 29.92 2.48 -27.60
N HIS A 252 29.67 1.20 -27.36
CA HIS A 252 29.93 0.56 -26.07
C HIS A 252 31.44 0.47 -25.73
N ASP A 253 32.32 0.47 -26.73
CA ASP A 253 33.77 0.44 -26.50
C ASP A 253 34.32 1.74 -25.91
N ALA A 254 33.67 2.88 -26.20
CA ALA A 254 34.07 4.15 -25.59
C ALA A 254 33.98 4.09 -24.05
N LEU A 255 33.02 3.35 -23.49
CA LEU A 255 32.87 3.17 -22.05
C LEU A 255 34.11 2.56 -21.39
N LYS A 256 34.91 1.74 -22.09
CA LYS A 256 36.12 1.10 -21.54
C LYS A 256 37.28 2.07 -21.33
N HIS A 257 37.27 3.20 -22.03
CA HIS A 257 38.35 4.19 -22.05
C HIS A 257 38.02 5.46 -21.26
N LEU A 258 36.82 5.53 -20.70
CA LEU A 258 36.37 6.67 -19.92
C LEU A 258 36.80 6.54 -18.45
N PRO A 259 37.05 7.63 -17.73
CA PRO A 259 37.28 7.58 -16.29
C PRO A 259 36.11 6.93 -15.53
N ALA A 260 36.36 6.48 -14.30
CA ALA A 260 35.32 6.00 -13.41
C ALA A 260 34.22 7.07 -13.26
N GLY A 261 32.96 6.69 -13.46
CA GLY A 261 31.86 7.65 -13.55
C GLY A 261 30.57 7.08 -14.12
N VAL A 262 29.55 7.94 -14.20
CA VAL A 262 28.24 7.63 -14.77
C VAL A 262 28.12 8.21 -16.17
N TYR A 263 27.66 7.39 -17.10
CA TYR A 263 27.47 7.74 -18.50
C TYR A 263 26.08 7.32 -18.97
N VAL A 264 25.59 7.99 -20.02
CA VAL A 264 24.30 7.69 -20.64
C VAL A 264 24.53 7.35 -22.10
N MET A 265 24.00 6.23 -22.56
CA MET A 265 24.01 5.84 -23.97
C MET A 265 22.66 5.21 -24.32
N ASN A 266 22.02 5.68 -25.39
CA ASN A 266 20.67 5.25 -25.80
C ASN A 266 19.63 5.26 -24.67
N GLY A 267 19.63 6.31 -23.86
CA GLY A 267 18.73 6.43 -22.71
C GLY A 267 18.98 5.46 -21.56
N LYS A 268 20.05 4.64 -21.64
CA LYS A 268 20.45 3.72 -20.57
C LYS A 268 21.65 4.25 -19.82
N LYS A 269 21.62 4.07 -18.50
CA LYS A 269 22.73 4.40 -17.59
C LYS A 269 23.80 3.31 -17.64
N PHE A 270 25.07 3.72 -17.74
CA PHE A 270 26.26 2.89 -17.62
C PHE A 270 27.15 3.42 -16.51
N ILE A 271 27.68 2.53 -15.67
CA ILE A 271 28.62 2.87 -14.59
C ILE A 271 29.97 2.27 -14.97
N ASN A 272 30.98 3.10 -15.17
CA ASN A 272 32.34 2.63 -15.35
C ASN A 272 33.08 2.63 -14.01
N LYS A 273 33.76 1.52 -13.70
CA LYS A 273 34.46 1.29 -12.42
C LYS A 273 35.97 1.37 -12.62
#